data_AF-A0A7S2SMG9-F1
#
_entry.id   AF-A0A7S2SMG9-F1
#
_cell.length_a   1.000
_cell.length_b   1.000
_cell.length_c   1.000
_cell.angle_alpha   90.00
_cell.angle_beta   90.00
_cell.angle_gamma   90.00
#
_symmetry.space_group_name_H-M   'P 1'
#
loop_
_entity.id
_entity.type
_entity.pdbx_description
1 polymer ?
#
loop_
_entity_poly.entity_id
_entity_poly.type
_entity_poly.pdbx_seq_one_letter_code
_entity_poly.pdbx_strand_id
1 'polypeptide(L)'
;TKTTSLEDIASLHALIGAVLDELRLHQEYMSRWGVDPVDTPLPATEAYTSFLLSVAASPDTSAAEILAAMAPCMRLYAFLGQHLKAQVPDYMESPYADWVETYSSAEFEDAAEEVERLVDKFSDRAKEKDLEKLKELYKAAMSLEFKFFDAAAGSTPPQSRRIDEARQRLVVAVGAPAEGALDRVLAASGICEHTAGHEGK
;
A
#
# COMPACT_ATOMS: atom_id res chain seq x y z
N THR A 1 1.05 -21.74 -13.30
CA THR A 1 1.06 -20.27 -13.40
C THR A 1 -0.36 -19.77 -13.25
N LYS A 2 -0.58 -18.58 -12.66
CA LYS A 2 -1.94 -18.06 -12.35
C LYS A 2 -2.60 -17.30 -13.50
N THR A 3 -1.87 -17.11 -14.60
CA THR A 3 -2.36 -16.65 -15.91
C THR A 3 -1.62 -17.42 -17.02
N THR A 4 -2.23 -17.47 -18.20
CA THR A 4 -1.66 -18.04 -19.44
C THR A 4 -1.46 -16.98 -20.53
N SER A 5 -1.89 -15.74 -20.30
CA SER A 5 -1.72 -14.62 -21.24
C SER A 5 -0.29 -14.10 -21.21
N LEU A 6 0.36 -13.99 -22.37
CA LEU A 6 1.71 -13.42 -22.47
C LEU A 6 1.74 -11.94 -22.09
N GLU A 7 0.67 -11.20 -22.39
CA GLU A 7 0.52 -9.80 -21.98
C GLU A 7 0.50 -9.68 -20.46
N ASP A 8 -0.29 -10.51 -19.79
CA ASP A 8 -0.38 -10.49 -18.33
C ASP A 8 0.95 -10.89 -17.68
N ILE A 9 1.64 -11.89 -18.26
CA ILE A 9 2.97 -12.30 -17.81
C ILE A 9 3.95 -11.14 -17.94
N ALA A 10 3.90 -10.37 -19.04
CA ALA A 10 4.75 -9.21 -19.24
C ALA A 10 4.46 -8.10 -18.21
N SER A 11 3.19 -7.78 -17.94
CA SER A 11 2.80 -6.83 -16.90
C SER A 11 3.29 -7.26 -15.50
N LEU A 12 3.06 -8.52 -15.12
CA LEU A 12 3.51 -9.05 -13.82
C LEU A 12 5.04 -9.06 -13.71
N HIS A 13 5.75 -9.34 -14.81
CA HIS A 13 7.21 -9.26 -14.85
C HIS A 13 7.71 -7.82 -14.66
N ALA A 14 7.05 -6.84 -15.27
CA ALA A 14 7.39 -5.43 -15.06
C ALA A 14 7.26 -5.03 -13.58
N LEU A 15 6.22 -5.50 -12.88
CA LEU A 15 6.06 -5.28 -11.44
C LEU A 15 7.20 -5.89 -10.60
N ILE A 16 7.69 -7.07 -10.98
CA ILE A 16 8.88 -7.66 -10.34
C ILE A 16 10.11 -6.77 -10.56
N GLY A 17 10.27 -6.25 -11.77
CA GLY A 17 11.34 -5.28 -12.10
C GLY A 17 11.29 -4.05 -11.20
N ALA A 18 10.10 -3.47 -11.02
CA ALA A 18 9.90 -2.32 -10.13
C ALA A 18 10.29 -2.63 -8.67
N VAL A 19 9.94 -3.81 -8.15
CA VAL A 19 10.37 -4.25 -6.80
C VAL A 19 11.89 -4.35 -6.70
N LEU A 20 12.57 -4.84 -7.74
CA LEU A 20 14.04 -4.92 -7.74
C LEU A 20 14.70 -3.54 -7.75
N ASP A 21 14.12 -2.59 -8.47
CA ASP A 21 14.59 -1.20 -8.49
C ASP A 21 14.36 -0.53 -7.13
N GLU A 22 13.22 -0.76 -6.50
CA GLU A 22 12.91 -0.26 -5.15
C GLU A 22 13.87 -0.84 -4.09
N LEU A 23 14.18 -2.14 -4.16
CA LEU A 23 15.17 -2.76 -3.27
C LEU A 23 16.59 -2.18 -3.46
N ARG A 24 16.94 -1.69 -4.65
CA ARG A 24 18.21 -0.97 -4.89
C ARG A 24 18.16 0.42 -4.25
N LEU A 25 17.06 1.14 -4.42
CA LEU A 25 16.84 2.43 -3.76
C LEU A 25 16.99 2.33 -2.24
N HIS A 26 16.40 1.30 -1.62
CA HIS A 26 16.55 1.06 -0.18
C HIS A 26 18.00 0.74 0.24
N GLN A 27 18.77 -0.01 -0.57
CA GLN A 27 20.19 -0.23 -0.30
C GLN A 27 20.98 1.09 -0.30
N GLU A 28 20.66 2.01 -1.21
CA GLU A 28 21.27 3.33 -1.24
C GLU A 28 20.90 4.18 -0.02
N TYR A 29 19.63 4.14 0.43
CA TYR A 29 19.22 4.79 1.69
C TYR A 29 19.98 4.24 2.90
N MET A 30 20.04 2.91 3.04
CA MET A 30 20.74 2.24 4.14
C MET A 30 22.22 2.62 4.16
N SER A 31 22.88 2.63 3.01
CA SER A 31 24.28 3.05 2.89
C SER A 31 24.48 4.52 3.31
N ARG A 32 23.62 5.44 2.84
CA ARG A 32 23.69 6.87 3.20
C ARG A 32 23.45 7.10 4.69
N TRP A 33 22.60 6.31 5.31
CA TRP A 33 22.24 6.44 6.73
C TRP A 33 23.13 5.62 7.67
N GLY A 34 24.07 4.83 7.13
CA GLY A 34 24.95 3.97 7.93
C GLY A 34 24.20 2.85 8.65
N VAL A 35 23.13 2.33 8.03
CA VAL A 35 22.32 1.22 8.56
C VAL A 35 22.79 -0.08 7.92
N ASP A 36 23.25 -1.01 8.75
CA ASP A 36 23.56 -2.36 8.30
C ASP A 36 22.27 -3.18 8.11
N PRO A 37 22.20 -4.05 7.09
CA PRO A 37 21.09 -4.97 6.94
C PRO A 37 20.97 -5.90 8.15
N VAL A 38 19.74 -6.08 8.62
CA VAL A 38 19.41 -7.02 9.70
C VAL A 38 18.69 -8.20 9.07
N ASP A 39 19.20 -9.42 9.29
CA ASP A 39 18.65 -10.64 8.68
C ASP A 39 17.32 -11.09 9.32
N THR A 40 16.93 -10.49 10.44
CA THR A 40 15.72 -10.86 11.17
C THR A 40 14.63 -9.80 10.98
N PRO A 41 13.52 -10.12 10.29
CA PRO A 41 12.40 -9.20 10.14
C PRO A 41 11.70 -8.95 11.48
N LEU A 42 11.06 -7.78 11.62
CA LEU A 42 10.14 -7.55 12.75
C LEU A 42 8.91 -8.47 12.62
N PRO A 43 8.24 -8.84 13.73
CA PRO A 43 7.04 -9.69 13.67
C PRO A 43 5.94 -9.15 12.75
N ALA A 44 5.79 -7.83 12.63
CA ALA A 44 4.84 -7.22 11.71
C ALA A 44 5.21 -7.44 10.24
N THR A 45 6.50 -7.32 9.91
CA THR A 45 7.03 -7.62 8.57
C THR A 45 6.82 -9.09 8.23
N GLU A 46 7.18 -10.00 9.13
CA GLU A 46 6.98 -11.45 8.95
C GLU A 46 5.50 -11.81 8.78
N ALA A 47 4.62 -11.20 9.57
CA ALA A 47 3.18 -11.44 9.47
C ALA A 47 2.64 -11.03 8.10
N TYR A 48 3.07 -9.89 7.56
CA TYR A 48 2.58 -9.46 6.24
C TYR A 48 3.12 -10.33 5.11
N THR A 49 4.42 -10.63 5.09
CA THR A 49 5.00 -11.50 4.06
C THR A 49 4.44 -12.92 4.14
N SER A 50 4.20 -13.45 5.34
CA SER A 50 3.57 -14.76 5.54
C SER A 50 2.13 -14.79 5.05
N PHE A 51 1.37 -13.71 5.25
CA PHE A 51 0.03 -13.57 4.70
C PHE A 51 0.05 -13.64 3.17
N LEU A 52 0.91 -12.87 2.50
CA LEU A 52 1.04 -12.87 1.04
C LEU A 52 1.41 -14.26 0.50
N LEU A 53 2.40 -14.92 1.13
CA LEU A 53 2.79 -16.28 0.79
C LEU A 53 1.64 -17.27 0.98
N SER A 54 0.86 -17.13 2.06
CA SER A 54 -0.30 -18.00 2.33
C SER A 54 -1.39 -17.87 1.27
N VAL A 55 -1.64 -16.65 0.79
CA VAL A 55 -2.59 -16.38 -0.31
C VAL A 55 -2.09 -17.04 -1.59
N ALA A 56 -0.82 -16.87 -1.94
CA ALA A 56 -0.23 -17.40 -3.17
C ALA A 56 -0.05 -18.93 -3.17
N ALA A 57 0.06 -19.57 -2.01
CA ALA A 57 0.42 -20.99 -1.87
C ALA A 57 -0.66 -21.97 -2.36
N SER A 58 -1.95 -21.60 -2.31
CA SER A 58 -3.02 -22.50 -2.74
C SER A 58 -3.07 -22.61 -4.27
N PRO A 59 -3.20 -23.84 -4.83
CA PRO A 59 -3.35 -24.03 -6.27
C PRO A 59 -4.63 -23.37 -6.81
N ASP A 60 -5.66 -23.23 -5.97
CA ASP A 60 -6.96 -22.68 -6.34
C ASP A 60 -7.03 -21.15 -6.27
N THR A 61 -6.05 -20.48 -5.64
CA THR A 61 -6.03 -19.01 -5.59
C THR A 61 -5.91 -18.42 -6.99
N SER A 62 -6.77 -17.47 -7.32
CA SER A 62 -6.75 -16.74 -8.58
C SER A 62 -5.68 -15.65 -8.63
N ALA A 63 -5.33 -15.17 -9.83
CA ALA A 63 -4.47 -13.99 -9.97
C ALA A 63 -5.09 -12.75 -9.32
N ALA A 64 -6.42 -12.59 -9.40
CA ALA A 64 -7.14 -11.50 -8.75
C ALA A 64 -6.95 -11.50 -7.22
N GLU A 65 -7.02 -12.68 -6.57
CA GLU A 65 -6.82 -12.78 -5.12
C GLU A 65 -5.40 -12.40 -4.68
N ILE A 66 -4.39 -12.81 -5.44
CA ILE A 66 -2.98 -12.43 -5.17
C ILE A 66 -2.82 -10.92 -5.34
N LEU A 67 -3.31 -10.37 -6.44
CA LEU A 67 -3.22 -8.93 -6.72
C LEU A 67 -4.01 -8.10 -5.70
N ALA A 68 -5.20 -8.54 -5.27
CA ALA A 68 -5.98 -7.86 -4.24
C ALA A 68 -5.29 -7.85 -2.87
N ALA A 69 -4.51 -8.89 -2.56
CA ALA A 69 -3.68 -8.93 -1.35
C ALA A 69 -2.43 -8.04 -1.44
N MET A 70 -1.93 -7.77 -2.65
CA MET A 70 -0.74 -6.95 -2.89
C MET A 70 -1.05 -5.47 -3.13
N ALA A 71 -2.15 -5.13 -3.82
CA ALA A 71 -2.51 -3.77 -4.19
C ALA A 71 -2.50 -2.75 -3.04
N PRO A 72 -2.92 -3.09 -1.79
CA PRO A 72 -2.86 -2.17 -0.66
C PRO A 72 -1.51 -1.50 -0.43
N CYS A 73 -0.38 -2.19 -0.65
CA CYS A 73 0.94 -1.61 -0.37
C CYS A 73 1.23 -0.43 -1.30
N MET A 74 1.04 -0.62 -2.60
CA MET A 74 1.27 0.43 -3.61
C MET A 74 0.34 1.62 -3.39
N ARG A 75 -0.96 1.36 -3.23
CA ARG A 75 -1.96 2.42 -3.03
C ARG A 75 -1.72 3.20 -1.73
N LEU A 76 -1.40 2.51 -0.63
CA LEU A 76 -1.13 3.17 0.65
C LEU A 76 0.12 4.05 0.58
N TYR A 77 1.20 3.57 -0.03
CA TYR A 77 2.43 4.35 -0.14
C TYR A 77 2.23 5.59 -1.01
N ALA A 78 1.54 5.45 -2.15
CA ALA A 78 1.16 6.57 -3.01
C ALA A 78 0.38 7.64 -2.23
N PHE A 79 -0.66 7.21 -1.51
CA PHE A 79 -1.47 8.08 -0.65
C PHE A 79 -0.62 8.80 0.41
N LEU A 80 0.24 8.08 1.14
CA LEU A 80 1.08 8.66 2.19
C LEU A 80 2.07 9.68 1.64
N GLY A 81 2.73 9.37 0.51
CA GLY A 81 3.66 10.28 -0.13
C GLY A 81 2.98 11.58 -0.54
N GLN A 82 1.88 11.49 -1.27
CA GLN A 82 1.10 12.66 -1.71
C GLN A 82 0.56 13.46 -0.52
N HIS A 83 0.06 12.79 0.51
CA HIS A 83 -0.45 13.43 1.71
C HIS A 83 0.64 14.18 2.47
N LEU A 84 1.81 13.57 2.68
CA LEU A 84 2.94 14.21 3.37
C LEU A 84 3.46 15.42 2.58
N LYS A 85 3.61 15.29 1.26
CA LYS A 85 4.02 16.38 0.38
C LYS A 85 3.08 17.58 0.46
N ALA A 86 1.77 17.33 0.54
CA ALA A 86 0.76 18.38 0.61
C ALA A 86 0.63 19.01 2.01
N GLN A 87 0.84 18.24 3.08
CA GLN A 87 0.50 18.66 4.45
C GLN A 87 1.71 19.05 5.31
N VAL A 88 2.94 18.76 4.88
CA VAL A 88 4.17 19.08 5.62
C VAL A 88 4.95 20.17 4.88
N PRO A 89 4.84 21.46 5.27
CA PRO A 89 5.39 22.58 4.51
C PRO A 89 6.89 22.49 4.20
N ASP A 90 7.67 21.93 5.13
CA ASP A 90 9.13 21.85 5.04
C ASP A 90 9.63 20.41 4.85
N TYR A 91 8.83 19.52 4.23
CA TYR A 91 9.23 18.12 4.05
C TYR A 91 10.54 17.96 3.28
N MET A 92 10.89 18.92 2.41
CA MET A 92 12.15 18.94 1.68
C MET A 92 13.39 19.12 2.56
N GLU A 93 13.23 19.67 3.77
CA GLU A 93 14.32 19.78 4.76
C GLU A 93 14.43 18.52 5.64
N SER A 94 13.46 17.60 5.52
CA SER A 94 13.43 16.35 6.27
C SER A 94 14.48 15.36 5.75
N PRO A 95 15.09 14.53 6.62
CA PRO A 95 15.87 13.37 6.17
C PRO A 95 15.03 12.36 5.35
N TYR A 96 13.71 12.49 5.37
CA TYR A 96 12.76 11.65 4.61
C TYR A 96 12.27 12.30 3.30
N ALA A 97 12.85 13.42 2.86
CA ALA A 97 12.43 14.12 1.64
C ALA A 97 12.41 13.19 0.42
N ASP A 98 13.47 12.41 0.20
CA ASP A 98 13.56 11.47 -0.91
C ASP A 98 12.44 10.41 -0.87
N TRP A 99 12.09 9.90 0.32
CA TRP A 99 10.97 8.96 0.49
C TRP A 99 9.64 9.60 0.07
N VAL A 100 9.39 10.84 0.50
CA VAL A 100 8.18 11.59 0.12
C VAL A 100 8.14 11.85 -1.38
N GLU A 101 9.26 12.23 -2.00
CA GLU A 101 9.32 12.45 -3.45
C GLU A 101 9.10 11.16 -4.24
N THR A 102 9.70 10.03 -3.83
CA THR A 102 9.50 8.72 -4.48
C THR A 102 8.03 8.35 -4.51
N TYR A 103 7.36 8.30 -3.36
CA TYR A 103 5.99 7.80 -3.30
C TYR A 103 4.92 8.85 -3.67
N SER A 104 5.28 10.13 -3.76
CA SER A 104 4.38 11.16 -4.32
C SER A 104 4.54 11.38 -5.82
N SER A 105 5.48 10.65 -6.45
CA SER A 105 5.77 10.78 -7.89
C SER A 105 4.61 10.27 -8.75
N ALA A 106 4.51 10.82 -9.97
CA ALA A 106 3.53 10.35 -10.94
C ALA A 106 3.85 8.90 -11.37
N GLU A 107 5.13 8.57 -11.46
CA GLU A 107 5.60 7.23 -11.82
C GLU A 107 5.15 6.17 -10.81
N PHE A 108 5.12 6.50 -9.51
CA PHE A 108 4.64 5.58 -8.48
C PHE A 108 3.12 5.47 -8.46
N GLU A 109 2.40 6.58 -8.71
CA GLU A 109 0.94 6.56 -8.88
C GLU A 109 0.54 5.69 -10.08
N ASP A 110 1.18 5.85 -11.24
CA ASP A 110 0.93 5.04 -12.44
C ASP A 110 1.14 3.54 -12.16
N ALA A 111 2.15 3.19 -11.36
CA ALA A 111 2.41 1.82 -10.96
C ALA A 111 1.32 1.28 -10.00
N ALA A 112 0.81 2.10 -9.08
CA ALA A 112 -0.29 1.74 -8.20
C ALA A 112 -1.59 1.52 -9.01
N GLU A 113 -1.92 2.44 -9.92
CA GLU A 113 -3.07 2.34 -10.82
C GLU A 113 -2.98 1.09 -11.72
N GLU A 114 -1.80 0.75 -12.23
CA GLU A 114 -1.63 -0.47 -13.06
C GLU A 114 -1.94 -1.74 -12.26
N VAL A 115 -1.52 -1.83 -10.99
CA VAL A 115 -1.85 -2.97 -10.13
C VAL A 115 -3.36 -3.05 -9.90
N GLU A 116 -4.02 -1.92 -9.64
CA GLU A 116 -5.48 -1.85 -9.47
C GLU A 116 -6.22 -2.25 -10.76
N ARG A 117 -5.75 -1.76 -11.92
CA ARG A 117 -6.28 -2.15 -13.23
C ARG A 117 -6.13 -3.65 -13.49
N LEU A 118 -5.04 -4.27 -13.03
CA LEU A 118 -4.88 -5.72 -13.10
C LEU A 118 -5.88 -6.44 -12.18
N VAL A 119 -6.12 -5.95 -10.96
CA VAL A 119 -7.18 -6.49 -10.09
C VAL A 119 -8.54 -6.46 -10.80
N ASP A 120 -8.89 -5.34 -11.43
CA ASP A 120 -10.13 -5.20 -12.19
C ASP A 120 -10.17 -6.17 -13.37
N LYS A 121 -9.11 -6.22 -14.18
CA LYS A 121 -8.99 -7.12 -15.33
C LYS A 121 -9.19 -8.59 -14.95
N PHE A 122 -8.57 -9.03 -13.86
CA PHE A 122 -8.68 -10.43 -13.39
C PHE A 122 -9.98 -10.74 -12.65
N SER A 123 -10.74 -9.72 -12.24
CA SER A 123 -12.01 -9.87 -11.52
C SER A 123 -13.26 -9.56 -12.37
N ASP A 124 -13.11 -9.12 -13.63
CA ASP A 124 -14.21 -8.72 -14.53
C ASP A 124 -15.35 -9.76 -14.66
N ARG A 125 -15.03 -11.06 -14.54
CA ARG A 125 -16.01 -12.17 -14.61
C ARG A 125 -16.22 -12.89 -13.28
N ALA A 126 -15.73 -12.33 -12.18
CA ALA A 126 -15.85 -12.90 -10.86
C ALA A 126 -17.32 -12.90 -10.41
N LYS A 127 -17.72 -13.95 -9.70
CA LYS A 127 -19.05 -13.97 -9.06
C LYS A 127 -19.00 -13.06 -7.84
N GLU A 128 -20.16 -12.62 -7.35
CA GLU A 128 -20.27 -11.77 -6.16
C GLU A 128 -19.49 -12.32 -4.94
N LYS A 129 -19.59 -13.63 -4.70
CA LYS A 129 -18.81 -14.31 -3.64
C LYS A 129 -17.30 -14.17 -3.82
N ASP A 130 -16.82 -14.22 -5.05
CA ASP A 130 -15.40 -14.10 -5.37
C ASP A 130 -14.94 -12.65 -5.19
N LEU A 131 -15.79 -11.67 -5.55
CA LEU A 131 -15.54 -10.25 -5.29
C LEU A 131 -15.43 -9.96 -3.79
N GLU A 132 -16.36 -10.46 -2.96
CA GLU A 132 -16.27 -10.30 -1.51
C GLU A 132 -14.97 -10.88 -0.94
N LYS A 133 -14.50 -12.01 -1.48
CA LYS A 133 -13.20 -12.57 -1.10
C LYS A 133 -12.04 -11.63 -1.40
N LEU A 134 -12.04 -10.94 -2.56
CA LEU A 134 -11.01 -9.94 -2.89
C LEU A 134 -11.02 -8.78 -1.89
N LYS A 135 -12.20 -8.30 -1.49
CA LYS A 135 -12.33 -7.22 -0.50
C LYS A 135 -11.75 -7.62 0.85
N GLU A 136 -12.03 -8.83 1.30
CA GLU A 136 -11.50 -9.33 2.57
C GLU A 136 -9.97 -9.50 2.55
N LEU A 137 -9.40 -9.92 1.41
CA LEU A 137 -7.94 -9.96 1.23
C LEU A 137 -7.33 -8.56 1.26
N TYR A 138 -7.94 -7.59 0.57
CA TYR A 138 -7.51 -6.20 0.55
C TYR A 138 -7.54 -5.58 1.97
N LYS A 139 -8.65 -5.75 2.70
CA LYS A 139 -8.80 -5.27 4.08
C LYS A 139 -7.78 -5.91 5.03
N ALA A 140 -7.54 -7.20 4.88
CA ALA A 140 -6.55 -7.91 5.69
C ALA A 140 -5.14 -7.37 5.44
N ALA A 141 -4.75 -7.18 4.18
CA ALA A 141 -3.48 -6.57 3.82
C ALA A 141 -3.35 -5.13 4.36
N MET A 142 -4.37 -4.29 4.22
CA MET A 142 -4.35 -2.92 4.77
C MET A 142 -4.21 -2.91 6.31
N SER A 143 -4.82 -3.88 6.99
CA SER A 143 -4.67 -4.05 8.45
C SER A 143 -3.25 -4.50 8.84
N LEU A 144 -2.58 -5.28 7.99
CA LEU A 144 -1.19 -5.69 8.20
C LEU A 144 -0.22 -4.55 7.91
N GLU A 145 -0.49 -3.75 6.88
CA GLU A 145 0.27 -2.52 6.58
C GLU A 145 0.22 -1.53 7.74
N PHE A 146 -0.96 -1.30 8.32
CA PHE A 146 -1.07 -0.47 9.53
C PHE A 146 -0.16 -0.98 10.66
N LYS A 147 -0.14 -2.29 10.91
CA LYS A 147 0.73 -2.91 11.93
C LYS A 147 2.21 -2.79 11.57
N PHE A 148 2.55 -2.84 10.28
CA PHE A 148 3.92 -2.65 9.80
C PHE A 148 4.42 -1.24 10.15
N PHE A 149 3.64 -0.20 9.83
CA PHE A 149 3.99 1.18 10.20
C PHE A 149 3.99 1.41 11.72
N ASP A 150 3.04 0.82 12.46
CA ASP A 150 2.97 0.94 13.93
C ASP A 150 4.19 0.31 14.63
N ALA A 151 4.65 -0.85 14.14
CA ALA A 151 5.85 -1.51 14.66
C ALA A 151 7.11 -0.66 14.48
N ALA A 152 7.22 0.06 13.35
CA ALA A 152 8.30 1.01 13.12
C ALA A 152 8.18 2.23 14.03
N ALA A 153 6.97 2.77 14.24
CA ALA A 153 6.76 3.90 15.12
C ALA A 153 7.16 3.60 16.57
N GLY A 154 6.87 2.39 17.07
CA GLY A 154 7.28 1.93 18.40
C GLY A 154 8.78 1.68 18.56
N SER A 155 9.52 1.63 17.46
CA SER A 155 10.97 1.46 17.44
C SER A 155 11.65 2.83 17.61
N THR A 156 12.66 2.91 18.47
CA THR A 156 13.44 4.16 18.60
C THR A 156 14.24 4.36 17.31
N PRO A 157 14.05 5.45 16.55
CA PRO A 157 14.88 5.71 15.37
C PRO A 157 16.36 5.84 15.79
N PRO A 158 17.32 5.50 14.93
CA PRO A 158 18.70 5.90 15.14
C PRO A 158 18.76 7.43 15.14
N GLN A 159 18.90 8.01 16.34
CA GLN A 159 19.11 9.44 16.62
C GLN A 159 18.30 10.45 15.78
N SER A 160 17.07 10.75 16.19
CA SER A 160 16.60 12.15 16.15
C SER A 160 15.54 12.43 17.24
N ARG A 161 15.88 13.31 18.18
CA ARG A 161 14.95 13.85 19.18
C ARG A 161 13.99 14.82 18.50
N ARG A 162 13.00 14.36 17.73
CA ARG A 162 11.93 15.24 17.17
C ARG A 162 10.75 14.53 16.49
N ILE A 163 10.46 13.25 16.80
CA ILE A 163 9.34 12.51 16.14
C ILE A 163 8.02 12.52 16.95
N ASP A 164 8.03 13.02 18.20
CA ASP A 164 6.85 12.95 19.07
C ASP A 164 5.69 13.87 18.63
N GLU A 165 5.96 14.99 17.96
CA GLU A 165 4.91 15.94 17.51
C GLU A 165 4.22 15.51 16.21
N ALA A 166 4.91 14.77 15.34
CA ALA A 166 4.34 14.26 14.08
C ALA A 166 3.37 13.09 14.31
N ARG A 167 3.61 12.29 15.37
CA ARG A 167 2.76 11.16 15.77
C ARG A 167 1.30 11.55 16.06
N GLN A 168 1.04 12.76 16.56
CA GLN A 168 -0.32 13.21 16.86
C GLN A 168 -1.11 13.69 15.63
N ARG A 169 -0.45 13.99 14.50
CA ARG A 169 -1.11 14.53 13.30
C ARG A 169 -1.49 13.44 12.28
N LEU A 170 -0.75 12.33 12.23
CA LEU A 170 -0.96 11.28 11.22
C LEU A 170 -2.22 10.42 11.48
N VAL A 171 -2.67 10.29 12.73
CA VAL A 171 -3.84 9.47 13.12
C VAL A 171 -5.16 9.98 12.52
N VAL A 172 -5.23 11.24 12.08
CA VAL A 172 -6.45 11.87 11.55
C VAL A 172 -6.62 11.67 10.03
N ALA A 173 -5.53 11.38 9.30
CA ALA A 173 -5.53 11.34 7.83
C ALA A 173 -5.95 10.00 7.21
N VAL A 174 -5.86 8.90 7.96
CA VAL A 174 -6.13 7.52 7.48
C VAL A 174 -7.64 7.26 7.21
N GLY A 175 -8.50 8.26 7.41
CA GLY A 175 -9.97 8.14 7.31
C GLY A 175 -10.63 8.61 6.01
N ALA A 176 -9.90 9.13 5.02
CA ALA A 176 -10.52 9.68 3.80
C ALA A 176 -10.06 8.93 2.53
N PRO A 177 -10.94 8.18 1.84
CA PRO A 177 -10.61 7.53 0.58
C PRO A 177 -10.57 8.53 -0.59
N ALA A 178 -9.66 8.29 -1.54
CA ALA A 178 -9.61 8.95 -2.84
C ALA A 178 -10.70 8.35 -3.76
N GLU A 179 -11.37 9.20 -4.54
CA GLU A 179 -12.49 8.83 -5.42
C GLU A 179 -12.02 8.11 -6.68
N GLY A 180 -12.56 6.91 -6.92
CA GLY A 180 -12.31 6.11 -8.12
C GLY A 180 -12.22 4.61 -7.84
N ALA A 181 -13.12 3.83 -8.44
CA ALA A 181 -13.23 2.35 -8.45
C ALA A 181 -13.42 1.63 -7.08
N LEU A 182 -12.73 2.05 -6.02
CA LEU A 182 -12.95 1.62 -4.62
C LEU A 182 -14.39 1.82 -4.18
N ASP A 183 -15.13 2.76 -4.77
CA ASP A 183 -16.54 3.00 -4.48
C ASP A 183 -17.44 1.80 -4.78
N ARG A 184 -17.15 0.97 -5.79
CA ARG A 184 -17.97 -0.23 -6.06
C ARG A 184 -17.70 -1.34 -5.05
N VAL A 185 -16.48 -1.37 -4.53
CA VAL A 185 -16.04 -2.31 -3.50
C VAL A 185 -16.55 -1.89 -2.12
N LEU A 186 -16.50 -0.59 -1.81
CA LEU A 186 -16.93 0.01 -0.55
C LEU A 186 -18.45 0.22 -0.46
N ALA A 187 -19.15 0.61 -1.56
CA ALA A 187 -20.60 0.81 -1.55
C ALA A 187 -21.39 -0.47 -1.25
N ALA A 188 -20.86 -1.64 -1.59
CA ALA A 188 -21.49 -2.92 -1.23
C ALA A 188 -21.24 -3.32 0.25
N SER A 189 -20.32 -2.66 0.95
CA SER A 189 -19.96 -2.95 2.35
C SER A 189 -20.67 -2.07 3.38
N GLY A 190 -21.51 -1.12 2.95
CA GLY A 190 -22.38 -0.33 3.83
C GLY A 190 -21.66 0.71 4.71
N ILE A 191 -20.44 1.14 4.35
CA ILE A 191 -19.63 2.05 5.19
C ILE A 191 -19.84 3.54 4.82
N CYS A 192 -20.56 3.86 3.74
CA CYS A 192 -20.93 5.24 3.41
C CYS A 192 -22.43 5.50 3.60
N GLU A 193 -22.84 5.89 4.82
CA GLU A 193 -24.02 6.75 4.96
C GLU A 193 -23.59 8.22 4.95
N HIS A 194 -24.03 8.87 3.87
CA HIS A 194 -24.02 10.30 3.58
C HIS A 194 -24.30 11.20 4.80
N THR A 195 -23.38 12.11 5.11
CA THR A 195 -23.73 13.38 5.78
C THR A 195 -24.21 14.36 4.70
N ALA A 196 -25.47 14.22 4.29
CA ALA A 196 -26.15 15.23 3.49
C ALA A 196 -26.60 16.39 4.39
N GLY A 197 -26.27 17.61 3.96
CA GLY A 197 -26.37 18.85 4.71
C GLY A 197 -27.73 19.16 5.33
N HIS A 198 -27.65 19.81 6.49
CA HIS A 198 -28.74 20.57 7.09
C HIS A 198 -28.41 22.06 6.99
N GLU A 199 -28.70 22.68 5.85
CA GLU A 199 -28.89 24.13 5.78
C GLU A 199 -30.38 24.41 5.92
N GLY A 200 -30.78 24.81 7.13
CA GLY A 200 -32.09 25.35 7.43
C GLY A 200 -32.15 26.84 7.10
N LYS A 201 -33.23 27.22 6.42
CA LYS A 201 -33.71 28.59 6.19
C LYS A 201 -33.95 29.37 7.48
#